data_AF-A0A6A4GUZ9-F1
#
_entry.id   AF-A0A6A4GUZ9-F1
#
_cell.length_a   1.000
_cell.length_b   1.000
_cell.length_c   1.000
_cell.angle_alpha   90.00
_cell.angle_beta   90.00
_cell.angle_gamma   90.00
#
_symmetry.space_group_name_H-M   'P 1'
#
loop_
_entity.id
_entity.type
_entity.pdbx_description
1 polymer ?
#
loop_
_entity_poly.entity_id
_entity_poly.type
_entity_poly.pdbx_seq_one_letter_code
_entity_poly.pdbx_strand_id
1 'polypeptide(L)'
;MGNAFADGMVLVLSFWDDYAVNMLWLDSDYPTTGTAPGDKRGTCATSSGVPKTVEAQSPNAQVIYSNIRVGPLGSTTGSQPGGTPSGTPSGTPTGTTTGSAPGATQSVYGQCGGIGYSGPTACASGLTCEASSQYYSQCLP
;
A
#
# COMPACT_ATOMS: atom_id res chain seq x y z
N MET A 1 22.17 -4.59 3.35
CA MET A 1 20.74 -4.22 3.22
C MET A 1 20.39 -2.95 3.99
N GLY A 2 20.75 -2.82 5.27
CA GLY A 2 20.39 -1.64 6.10
C GLY A 2 20.80 -0.28 5.51
N ASN A 3 22.06 -0.12 5.06
CA ASN A 3 22.52 1.15 4.47
C ASN A 3 21.73 1.52 3.20
N ALA A 4 21.41 0.55 2.34
CA ALA A 4 20.62 0.81 1.13
C ALA A 4 19.20 1.32 1.46
N PHE A 5 18.59 0.86 2.54
CA PHE A 5 17.30 1.41 2.99
C PHE A 5 17.44 2.83 3.54
N ALA A 6 18.57 3.16 4.19
CA ALA A 6 18.84 4.50 4.70
C ALA A 6 19.10 5.52 3.58
N ASP A 7 19.72 5.07 2.48
CA ASP A 7 20.03 5.91 1.31
C ASP A 7 18.79 6.20 0.43
N GLY A 8 17.67 5.52 0.69
CA GLY A 8 16.46 5.59 -0.12
C GLY A 8 16.46 4.62 -1.29
N MET A 9 15.27 4.11 -1.62
CA MET A 9 15.08 3.08 -2.65
C MET A 9 13.89 3.42 -3.56
N VAL A 10 13.91 2.86 -4.76
CA VAL A 10 12.79 2.94 -5.71
C VAL A 10 11.85 1.76 -5.49
N LEU A 11 10.55 2.03 -5.41
CA LEU A 11 9.51 0.98 -5.42
C LEU A 11 9.34 0.44 -6.84
N VAL A 12 9.41 -0.88 -6.99
CA VAL A 12 9.15 -1.58 -8.26
C VAL A 12 7.99 -2.54 -8.06
N LEU A 13 7.00 -2.49 -8.95
CA LEU A 13 5.84 -3.39 -9.00
C LEU A 13 5.84 -4.05 -10.38
N SER A 14 5.81 -5.38 -10.43
CA SER A 14 5.96 -6.13 -11.68
C SER A 14 5.20 -7.44 -11.64
N PHE A 15 4.70 -7.86 -12.81
CA PHE A 15 4.07 -9.15 -13.05
C PHE A 15 4.78 -9.83 -14.22
N TRP A 16 5.34 -11.02 -13.99
CA TRP A 16 6.22 -11.70 -14.93
C TRP A 16 6.22 -13.22 -14.67
N ASP A 17 6.52 -14.00 -15.70
CA ASP A 17 6.84 -15.42 -15.62
C ASP A 17 8.35 -15.66 -15.77
N ASP A 18 8.83 -16.82 -15.32
CA ASP A 18 10.26 -17.07 -15.18
C ASP A 18 10.77 -18.07 -16.21
N TYR A 19 11.50 -17.55 -17.20
CA TYR A 19 12.11 -18.34 -18.26
C TYR A 19 13.33 -19.17 -17.82
N ALA A 20 13.90 -18.91 -16.65
CA ALA A 20 15.05 -19.66 -16.16
C ALA A 20 14.61 -20.95 -15.47
N VAL A 21 13.63 -20.85 -14.57
CA VAL A 21 13.28 -21.96 -13.66
C VAL A 21 11.77 -22.04 -13.38
N ASN A 22 10.92 -21.49 -14.25
CA ASN A 22 9.47 -21.70 -14.28
C ASN A 22 8.76 -21.33 -12.95
N MET A 23 9.30 -20.37 -12.19
CA MET A 23 8.79 -19.92 -10.89
C MET A 23 8.79 -21.00 -9.79
N LEU A 24 9.42 -22.15 -10.03
CA LEU A 24 9.40 -23.30 -9.11
C LEU A 24 10.06 -22.99 -7.76
N TRP A 25 11.03 -22.07 -7.75
CA TRP A 25 11.69 -21.60 -6.53
C TRP A 25 10.76 -20.84 -5.58
N LEU A 26 9.60 -20.39 -6.07
CA LEU A 26 8.60 -19.67 -5.29
C LEU A 26 7.46 -20.58 -4.85
N ASP A 27 6.90 -21.40 -5.75
CA ASP A 27 5.61 -22.07 -5.52
C ASP A 27 5.61 -23.60 -5.72
N SER A 28 6.76 -24.21 -5.97
CA SER A 28 6.89 -25.66 -6.19
C SER A 28 8.04 -26.26 -5.36
N ASP A 29 8.50 -27.44 -5.75
CA ASP A 29 9.69 -28.08 -5.22
C ASP A 29 10.91 -27.63 -6.04
N TYR A 30 11.88 -26.98 -5.40
CA TYR A 30 13.09 -26.48 -6.05
C TYR A 30 14.33 -26.60 -5.14
N PRO A 31 15.39 -27.32 -5.58
CA PRO A 31 15.52 -28.01 -6.88
C PRO A 31 14.50 -29.15 -7.03
N THR A 32 14.12 -29.49 -8.26
CA THR A 32 13.02 -30.44 -8.55
C THR A 32 13.29 -31.88 -8.11
N THR A 33 14.54 -32.20 -7.79
CA THR A 33 14.99 -33.49 -7.25
C THR A 33 15.34 -33.42 -5.76
N GLY A 34 15.19 -32.23 -5.16
CA GLY A 34 15.46 -31.97 -3.76
C GLY A 34 14.43 -32.62 -2.84
N THR A 35 14.90 -33.08 -1.69
CA THR A 35 14.04 -33.65 -0.62
C THR A 35 14.42 -33.12 0.76
N ALA A 36 15.34 -32.16 0.82
CA ALA A 36 15.80 -31.57 2.06
C ALA A 36 14.78 -30.53 2.58
N PRO A 37 14.81 -30.21 3.88
CA PRO A 37 14.08 -29.08 4.41
C PRO A 37 14.45 -27.79 3.65
N GLY A 38 13.43 -27.09 3.14
CA GLY A 38 13.60 -25.88 2.33
C GLY A 38 13.42 -26.08 0.82
N ASP A 39 13.40 -27.33 0.33
CA ASP A 39 13.19 -27.60 -1.10
C ASP A 39 11.72 -27.42 -1.51
N LYS A 40 10.78 -27.74 -0.62
CA LYS A 40 9.34 -27.51 -0.83
C LYS A 40 8.97 -26.06 -0.51
N ARG A 41 8.62 -25.26 -1.52
CA ARG A 41 8.27 -23.84 -1.37
C ARG A 41 6.78 -23.56 -1.60
N GLY A 42 6.08 -24.44 -2.29
CA GLY A 42 4.64 -24.38 -2.46
C GLY A 42 4.04 -25.70 -2.92
N THR A 43 2.80 -25.64 -3.41
CA THR A 43 2.00 -26.80 -3.80
C THR A 43 1.89 -27.01 -5.31
N CYS A 44 2.44 -26.11 -6.13
CA CYS A 44 2.41 -26.24 -7.58
C CYS A 44 3.26 -27.44 -8.03
N ALA A 45 2.83 -28.12 -9.09
CA ALA A 45 3.57 -29.26 -9.64
C ALA A 45 4.91 -28.80 -10.25
N THR A 46 5.95 -29.64 -10.20
CA THR A 46 7.26 -29.32 -10.79
C THR A 46 7.25 -29.14 -12.32
N SER A 47 6.12 -29.46 -12.96
CA SER A 47 5.87 -29.25 -14.39
C SER A 47 5.13 -27.93 -14.70
N SER A 48 4.76 -27.12 -13.70
CA SER A 48 4.08 -25.84 -13.89
C SER A 48 5.02 -24.73 -14.34
N GLY A 49 4.46 -23.55 -14.63
CA GLY A 49 5.20 -22.30 -14.81
C GLY A 49 6.05 -22.20 -16.08
N VAL A 50 5.99 -23.19 -16.98
CA VAL A 50 6.61 -23.09 -18.31
C VAL A 50 6.02 -21.88 -19.04
N PRO A 51 6.82 -20.86 -19.42
CA PRO A 51 6.31 -19.59 -19.93
C PRO A 51 5.30 -19.72 -21.07
N LYS A 52 5.68 -20.46 -22.12
CA LYS A 52 4.79 -20.71 -23.27
C LYS A 52 3.45 -21.35 -22.88
N THR A 53 3.44 -22.20 -21.85
CA THR A 53 2.22 -22.84 -21.38
C THR A 53 1.37 -21.84 -20.58
N VAL A 54 1.99 -21.07 -19.69
CA VAL A 54 1.27 -20.11 -18.83
C VAL A 54 0.71 -18.95 -19.65
N GLU A 55 1.48 -18.42 -20.59
CA GLU A 55 1.08 -17.34 -21.50
C GLU A 55 -0.10 -17.78 -22.38
N ALA A 56 -0.10 -19.02 -22.87
CA ALA A 56 -1.18 -19.54 -23.71
C ALA A 56 -2.45 -19.89 -22.93
N GLN A 57 -2.31 -20.45 -21.72
CA GLN A 57 -3.45 -20.91 -20.92
C GLN A 57 -4.07 -19.79 -20.09
N SER A 58 -3.28 -18.82 -19.65
CA SER A 58 -3.71 -17.72 -18.79
C SER A 58 -3.28 -16.34 -19.36
N PRO A 59 -3.62 -16.02 -20.62
CA PRO A 59 -3.18 -14.76 -21.26
C PRO A 59 -3.77 -13.50 -20.59
N ASN A 60 -4.89 -13.66 -19.86
CA ASN A 60 -5.58 -12.58 -19.17
C ASN A 60 -5.26 -12.54 -17.67
N ALA A 61 -4.21 -13.23 -17.23
CA ALA A 61 -3.76 -13.13 -15.84
C ALA A 61 -3.35 -11.69 -15.54
N GLN A 62 -3.79 -11.17 -14.39
CA GLN A 62 -3.55 -9.79 -13.99
C GLN A 62 -3.37 -9.67 -12.49
N VAL A 63 -2.66 -8.64 -12.06
CA VAL A 63 -2.48 -8.27 -10.65
C VAL A 63 -2.87 -6.81 -10.46
N ILE A 64 -3.52 -6.50 -9.34
CA ILE A 64 -3.91 -5.15 -8.96
C ILE A 64 -3.21 -4.81 -7.63
N TYR A 65 -2.27 -3.88 -7.67
CA TYR A 65 -1.67 -3.30 -6.47
C TYR A 65 -2.45 -2.05 -6.07
N SER A 66 -2.91 -1.98 -4.83
CA SER A 66 -3.68 -0.83 -4.33
C SER A 66 -3.44 -0.59 -2.85
N ASN A 67 -3.88 0.57 -2.35
CA ASN A 67 -3.80 0.92 -0.92
C ASN A 67 -2.36 0.88 -0.35
N ILE A 68 -1.37 1.35 -1.11
CA ILE A 68 0.02 1.46 -0.65
C ILE A 68 0.10 2.48 0.48
N ARG A 69 0.66 2.08 1.62
CA ARG A 69 0.85 2.91 2.81
C ARG A 69 2.28 2.77 3.30
N VAL A 70 2.93 3.90 3.60
CA VAL A 70 4.31 3.96 4.11
C VAL A 70 4.32 4.81 5.36
N GLY A 71 4.97 4.33 6.42
CA GLY A 71 5.06 5.03 7.68
C GLY A 71 5.83 4.24 8.74
N PRO A 72 5.91 4.76 9.97
CA PRO A 72 6.52 4.06 11.10
C PRO A 72 5.88 2.69 11.39
N LEU A 73 6.59 1.87 12.17
CA LEU A 73 6.08 0.57 12.62
C LEU A 73 4.73 0.74 13.33
N GLY A 74 3.74 -0.06 12.92
CA GLY A 74 2.39 -0.04 13.48
C GLY A 74 1.43 1.05 12.93
N SER A 75 1.86 1.90 11.99
CA SER A 75 1.03 3.04 11.53
C SER A 75 0.17 2.77 10.29
N THR A 76 0.31 1.60 9.65
CA THR A 76 -0.22 1.37 8.29
C THR A 76 -1.46 0.47 8.23
N THR A 77 -1.92 -0.06 9.36
CA THR A 77 -3.10 -0.96 9.46
C THR A 77 -4.18 -0.38 10.39
N GLY A 78 -5.45 -0.57 10.05
CA GLY A 78 -6.60 -0.07 10.81
C GLY A 78 -6.84 -0.84 12.11
N SER A 79 -6.15 -0.44 13.18
CA SER A 79 -6.51 -0.50 14.61
C SER A 79 -5.31 0.00 15.40
N GLN A 80 -5.24 1.31 15.64
CA GLN A 80 -4.31 1.85 16.62
C GLN A 80 -5.12 2.16 17.88
N PRO A 81 -5.00 1.38 18.98
CA PRO A 81 -5.19 1.95 20.30
C PRO A 81 -4.14 3.05 20.40
N GLY A 82 -4.55 4.27 20.74
CA GLY A 82 -3.69 5.45 20.76
C GLY A 82 -2.39 5.23 21.54
N GLY A 83 -1.35 4.79 20.85
CA GLY A 83 0.02 4.83 21.31
C GLY A 83 0.51 6.26 21.15
N THR A 84 0.56 6.98 22.26
CA THR A 84 1.26 8.26 22.36
C THR A 84 2.69 8.07 21.84
N PRO A 85 3.20 8.91 20.92
CA PRO A 85 4.61 8.88 20.59
C PRO A 85 5.39 9.43 21.80
N SER A 86 5.86 8.54 22.67
CA SER A 86 6.92 8.84 23.63
C SER A 86 8.25 8.60 22.94
N GLY A 87 8.74 9.65 22.31
CA GLY A 87 10.08 9.73 21.74
C GLY A 87 10.58 11.14 21.94
N THR A 88 11.11 11.43 23.12
CA THR A 88 11.91 12.63 23.36
C THR A 88 13.34 12.35 22.87
N PRO A 89 13.84 13.14 21.92
CA PRO A 89 15.19 13.65 22.04
C PRO A 89 15.14 15.17 22.25
N SER A 90 15.75 15.60 23.34
CA SER A 90 16.07 16.99 23.60
C SER A 90 17.06 17.48 22.54
N GLY A 91 16.66 18.49 21.77
CA GLY A 91 17.50 19.23 20.82
C GLY A 91 16.76 20.49 20.34
N THR A 92 17.19 21.65 20.82
CA THR A 92 16.67 23.00 20.46
C THR A 92 17.27 23.47 19.11
N PRO A 93 16.76 24.54 18.46
CA PRO A 93 16.02 24.46 17.20
C PRO A 93 16.80 25.07 16.01
N THR A 94 16.55 24.61 14.80
CA THR A 94 16.75 25.46 13.60
C THR A 94 15.60 25.18 12.65
N GLY A 95 14.85 26.23 12.38
CA GLY A 95 13.57 26.16 11.70
C GLY A 95 13.69 25.74 10.25
N THR A 96 12.87 24.76 9.89
CA THR A 96 12.37 24.59 8.53
C THR A 96 10.89 24.24 8.69
N THR A 97 10.01 25.11 8.19
CA THR A 97 8.57 24.89 8.17
C THR A 97 8.27 23.79 7.14
N THR A 98 8.35 22.53 7.56
CA THR A 98 7.78 21.43 6.78
C THR A 98 6.28 21.47 7.01
N GLY A 99 5.56 22.10 6.07
CA GLY A 99 4.11 22.14 6.10
C GLY A 99 3.54 20.73 6.23
N SER A 100 2.56 20.56 7.13
CA SER A 100 1.75 19.35 7.21
C SER A 100 1.27 18.99 5.82
N ALA A 101 1.40 17.71 5.45
CA ALA A 101 0.73 17.19 4.25
C ALA A 101 -0.75 17.62 4.29
N PRO A 102 -1.32 18.13 3.18
CA PRO A 102 -2.71 18.55 3.17
C PRO A 102 -3.59 17.38 3.63
N GLY A 103 -4.50 17.64 4.57
CA GLY A 103 -5.52 16.66 4.92
C GLY A 103 -6.29 16.24 3.66
N ALA A 104 -6.83 15.02 3.65
CA ALA A 104 -7.68 14.58 2.55
C ALA A 104 -8.79 15.61 2.30
N THR A 105 -9.00 15.97 1.05
CA THR A 105 -10.05 16.92 0.63
C THR A 105 -11.17 16.18 -0.09
N GLN A 106 -12.41 16.62 0.10
CA GLN A 106 -13.59 16.11 -0.58
C GLN A 106 -13.74 16.68 -2.00
N SER A 107 -14.27 15.86 -2.91
CA SER A 107 -14.62 16.27 -4.27
C SER A 107 -15.86 17.15 -4.29
N VAL A 108 -16.13 17.81 -5.42
CA VAL A 108 -17.41 18.50 -5.65
C VAL A 108 -18.57 17.53 -5.40
N TYR A 109 -19.61 18.01 -4.71
CA TYR A 109 -20.77 17.24 -4.26
C TYR A 109 -20.46 16.12 -3.24
N GLY A 110 -19.22 16.00 -2.77
CA GLY A 110 -18.85 15.09 -1.69
C GLY A 110 -19.40 15.56 -0.34
N GLN A 111 -19.76 14.62 0.54
CA GLN A 111 -20.14 14.94 1.92
C GLN A 111 -18.91 15.46 2.65
N CYS A 112 -19.00 16.63 3.30
CA CYS A 112 -17.91 17.27 4.04
C CYS A 112 -18.24 17.52 5.51
N GLY A 113 -19.43 17.09 5.96
CA GLY A 113 -19.87 17.30 7.34
C GLY A 113 -21.19 16.62 7.66
N GLY A 114 -21.58 16.71 8.93
CA GLY A 114 -22.78 16.10 9.48
C GLY A 114 -22.51 15.26 10.73
N ILE A 115 -23.49 15.17 11.63
CA ILE A 115 -23.42 14.30 12.81
C ILE A 115 -23.18 12.85 12.36
N GLY A 116 -22.10 12.24 12.86
CA GLY A 116 -21.70 10.86 12.54
C GLY A 116 -20.83 10.71 11.29
N TYR A 117 -20.53 11.80 10.57
CA TYR A 117 -19.62 11.76 9.43
C TYR A 117 -18.15 11.69 9.88
N SER A 118 -17.40 10.72 9.33
CA SER A 118 -16.00 10.45 9.69
C SER A 118 -15.01 10.61 8.53
N GLY A 119 -15.49 11.08 7.37
CA GLY A 119 -14.65 11.34 6.20
C GLY A 119 -14.04 12.74 6.21
N PRO A 120 -13.35 13.13 5.12
CA PRO A 120 -12.70 14.44 5.05
C PRO A 120 -13.71 15.59 5.13
N THR A 121 -13.39 16.58 5.97
CA THR A 121 -14.23 17.76 6.24
C THR A 121 -13.81 19.00 5.45
N ALA A 122 -12.62 18.98 4.86
CA ALA A 122 -12.16 20.01 3.95
C ALA A 122 -12.60 19.67 2.52
N CYS A 123 -13.07 20.66 1.77
CA CYS A 123 -13.35 20.51 0.34
C CYS A 123 -12.10 20.82 -0.49
N ALA A 124 -12.02 20.29 -1.72
CA ALA A 124 -10.96 20.66 -2.66
C ALA A 124 -10.97 22.18 -2.92
N SER A 125 -9.83 22.72 -3.37
CA SER A 125 -9.67 24.16 -3.58
C SER A 125 -10.78 24.73 -4.48
N GLY A 126 -11.40 25.83 -4.03
CA GLY A 126 -12.49 26.49 -4.74
C GLY A 126 -13.88 25.92 -4.44
N LEU A 127 -14.03 25.07 -3.42
CA LEU A 127 -15.31 24.55 -2.97
C LEU A 127 -15.53 24.93 -1.49
N THR A 128 -16.79 25.21 -1.14
CA THR A 128 -17.22 25.51 0.23
C THR A 128 -18.03 24.35 0.78
N CYS A 129 -17.76 23.96 2.03
CA CYS A 129 -18.57 22.96 2.72
C CYS A 129 -19.87 23.62 3.24
N GLU A 130 -20.97 23.41 2.53
CA GLU A 130 -22.27 23.98 2.93
C GLU A 130 -23.12 22.97 3.70
N ALA A 131 -23.68 23.40 4.82
CA ALA A 131 -24.57 22.57 5.63
C ALA A 131 -25.98 22.52 5.04
N SER A 132 -26.44 21.31 4.67
CA SER A 132 -27.82 21.09 4.23
C SER A 132 -28.71 20.61 5.39
N SER A 133 -28.15 19.87 6.34
CA SER A 133 -28.82 19.47 7.59
C SER A 133 -27.82 19.22 8.70
N GLN A 134 -28.32 18.95 9.91
CA GLN A 134 -27.47 18.53 11.03
C GLN A 134 -26.70 17.23 10.77
N TYR A 135 -27.18 16.38 9.86
CA TYR A 135 -26.55 15.11 9.50
C TYR A 135 -25.77 15.16 8.17
N TYR A 136 -25.83 16.27 7.44
CA TYR A 136 -25.28 16.33 6.09
C TYR A 136 -24.81 17.73 5.67
N SER A 137 -23.55 17.81 5.26
CA SER A 137 -22.95 18.99 4.61
C SER A 137 -22.25 18.54 3.33
N GLN A 138 -22.28 19.36 2.28
CA GLN A 138 -21.78 19.01 0.95
C GLN A 138 -20.84 20.08 0.40
N CYS A 139 -19.80 19.66 -0.33
CA CYS A 139 -18.91 20.57 -1.05
C CYS A 139 -19.59 21.12 -2.30
N LEU A 140 -19.81 22.43 -2.33
CA LEU A 140 -20.40 23.15 -3.46
C LEU A 140 -19.41 24.18 -4.01
N PRO A 141 -19.47 24.53 -5.32
CA PRO A 141 -18.70 25.64 -5.90
C PRO A 141 -18.98 26.98 -5.22
#